data_AF-A0A2P2JYH0-F1
#
_entry.id   AF-A0A2P2JYH0-F1
#
_cell.length_a   1.000
_cell.length_b   1.000
_cell.length_c   1.000
_cell.angle_alpha   90.00
_cell.angle_beta   90.00
_cell.angle_gamma   90.00
#
_symmetry.space_group_name_H-M   'P 1'
#
loop_
_entity.id
_entity.type
_entity.pdbx_description
1 polymer ?
#
loop_
_entity_poly.entity_id
_entity_poly.type
_entity_poly.pdbx_seq_one_letter_code
_entity_poly.pdbx_strand_id
1 'polypeptide(L)'
;MEADDEIYANGGEESTRKPIISGEQLDIEAYACLYTGRTKITRLLFIADHCDNPSMKMEALRMAYDEIKKGENTQLFREVVQKIDGRLGPNYAMDCDWCEMVDRRADQRKDKLESELNAYRTNLIKESIRMGYNDFGDFYYAHGSLGDAFKSYVRTRDYCTTSKHIIHMCMSAILVSIEMGQFTHVTSYVGKAEQTPEALDNVTVSKLRCAAGLAHLEAKKYKLAARKVCQHSAFNLFP
;
A
#
# COMPACT_ATOMS: atom_id res chain seq x y z
N MET A 1 -52.91 -33.67 0.10
CA MET A 1 -52.18 -34.86 -0.36
C MET A 1 -51.70 -34.53 -1.76
N GLU A 2 -50.54 -33.90 -1.85
CA GLU A 2 -49.85 -33.59 -3.10
C GLU A 2 -48.34 -33.71 -2.86
N ALA A 3 -47.76 -34.62 -3.63
CA ALA A 3 -46.41 -34.82 -4.15
C ALA A 3 -45.16 -34.52 -3.29
N ASP A 4 -44.36 -35.59 -3.18
CA ASP A 4 -42.94 -35.67 -2.85
C ASP A 4 -42.05 -34.72 -3.68
N ASP A 5 -40.92 -34.32 -3.08
CA ASP A 5 -39.62 -34.44 -3.75
C ASP A 5 -38.49 -34.49 -2.70
N GLU A 6 -37.83 -35.64 -2.65
CA GLU A 6 -36.73 -35.99 -1.76
C GLU A 6 -35.41 -35.29 -2.13
N ILE A 7 -34.77 -34.75 -1.09
CA ILE A 7 -33.35 -34.80 -0.72
C ILE A 7 -32.35 -35.28 -1.79
N TYR A 8 -31.31 -34.47 -2.04
CA TYR A 8 -29.93 -34.99 -2.13
C TYR A 8 -28.93 -34.07 -1.42
N ALA A 9 -28.39 -34.59 -0.31
CA ALA A 9 -27.07 -34.22 0.18
C ALA A 9 -26.03 -34.97 -0.65
N ASN A 10 -24.92 -34.32 -1.01
CA ASN A 10 -23.68 -35.04 -1.31
C ASN A 10 -22.47 -34.21 -0.90
N GLY A 11 -21.74 -34.74 0.08
CA GLY A 11 -20.39 -34.30 0.40
C GLY A 11 -19.37 -35.02 -0.47
N GLY A 12 -18.17 -34.42 -0.54
CA GLY A 12 -16.92 -35.12 -0.84
C GLY A 12 -16.66 -35.42 -2.31
N GLU A 13 -15.94 -34.53 -2.97
CA GLU A 13 -14.83 -34.93 -3.85
C GLU A 13 -13.87 -33.74 -3.98
N GLU A 14 -12.58 -34.06 -3.95
CA GLU A 14 -11.44 -33.18 -4.12
C GLU A 14 -11.60 -32.30 -5.37
N SER A 15 -12.19 -31.12 -5.20
CA SER A 15 -12.14 -30.09 -6.23
C SER A 15 -10.71 -29.55 -6.24
N THR A 16 -9.83 -30.23 -7.00
CA THR A 16 -8.65 -29.60 -7.57
C THR A 16 -9.10 -28.24 -8.11
N ARG A 17 -8.75 -27.17 -7.39
CA ARG A 17 -8.91 -25.80 -7.83
C ARG A 17 -8.05 -25.63 -9.07
N LYS A 18 -8.57 -26.04 -10.22
CA LYS A 18 -8.00 -25.64 -11.51
C LYS A 18 -8.10 -24.12 -11.51
N PRO A 19 -6.97 -23.39 -11.58
CA PRO A 19 -7.05 -21.96 -11.72
C PRO A 19 -7.80 -21.69 -13.02
N ILE A 20 -8.82 -20.83 -12.95
CA ILE A 20 -9.46 -20.26 -14.13
C ILE A 20 -8.42 -19.29 -14.73
N ILE A 21 -7.40 -19.84 -15.40
CA ILE A 21 -6.49 -19.10 -16.24
C ILE A 21 -6.66 -19.70 -17.62
N SER A 22 -7.68 -19.20 -18.32
CA SER A 22 -7.81 -19.40 -19.75
C SER A 22 -7.68 -18.03 -20.41
N GLY A 23 -6.46 -17.75 -20.89
CA GLY A 23 -6.31 -17.34 -22.29
C GLY A 23 -6.20 -15.86 -22.65
N GLU A 24 -6.11 -14.92 -21.72
CA GLU A 24 -5.51 -13.60 -22.03
C GLU A 24 -4.19 -13.49 -21.28
N GLN A 25 -3.09 -13.42 -22.04
CA GLN A 25 -1.77 -13.14 -21.48
C GLN A 25 -1.85 -11.75 -20.86
N LEU A 26 -1.81 -11.67 -19.53
CA LEU A 26 -1.88 -10.40 -18.80
C LEU A 26 -0.78 -9.47 -19.32
N ASP A 27 -1.19 -8.32 -19.86
CA ASP A 27 -0.29 -7.24 -20.22
C ASP A 27 0.19 -6.56 -18.92
N ILE A 28 1.45 -6.86 -18.55
CA ILE A 28 2.07 -6.35 -17.33
C ILE A 28 2.24 -4.83 -17.40
N GLU A 29 2.53 -4.28 -18.58
CA GLU A 29 2.76 -2.86 -18.76
C GLU A 29 1.46 -2.07 -18.54
N ALA A 30 0.40 -2.48 -19.23
CA ALA A 30 -0.93 -1.90 -19.06
C ALA A 30 -1.41 -1.99 -17.61
N TYR A 31 -1.20 -3.14 -16.95
CA TYR A 31 -1.56 -3.32 -15.55
C TYR A 31 -0.75 -2.44 -14.59
N ALA A 32 0.58 -2.36 -14.77
CA ALA A 32 1.45 -1.59 -13.89
C ALA A 32 1.21 -0.08 -14.01
N CYS A 33 0.76 0.42 -15.17
CA CYS A 33 0.40 1.82 -15.39
C CYS A 33 -0.82 2.29 -14.58
N LEU A 34 -1.64 1.36 -14.05
CA LEU A 34 -2.77 1.68 -13.16
C LEU A 34 -2.34 2.07 -11.74
N TYR A 35 -1.06 1.85 -11.41
CA TYR A 35 -0.53 2.04 -10.06
C TYR A 35 0.72 2.93 -10.10
N THR A 36 1.00 3.57 -8.97
CA THR A 36 2.19 4.41 -8.80
C THR A 36 2.88 4.11 -7.47
N GLY A 37 4.15 4.51 -7.37
CA GLY A 37 4.92 4.40 -6.14
C GLY A 37 5.07 2.96 -5.64
N ARG A 38 5.04 2.80 -4.30
CA ARG A 38 5.30 1.52 -3.64
C ARG A 38 4.34 0.41 -4.07
N THR A 39 3.04 0.70 -4.21
CA THR A 39 2.05 -0.30 -4.60
C THR A 39 2.33 -0.89 -5.99
N LYS A 40 2.82 -0.07 -6.94
CA LYS A 40 3.24 -0.56 -8.27
C LYS A 40 4.36 -1.59 -8.15
N ILE A 41 5.40 -1.27 -7.35
CA ILE A 41 6.53 -2.17 -7.09
C ILE A 41 6.05 -3.46 -6.42
N THR A 42 5.25 -3.36 -5.36
CA THR A 42 4.71 -4.52 -4.64
C THR A 42 3.91 -5.44 -5.56
N ARG A 43 3.09 -4.88 -6.47
CA ARG A 43 2.32 -5.66 -7.44
C ARG A 43 3.19 -6.33 -8.50
N LEU A 44 4.22 -5.64 -9.00
CA LEU A 44 5.18 -6.23 -9.95
C LEU A 44 5.94 -7.40 -9.32
N LEU A 45 6.41 -7.24 -8.08
CA LEU A 45 7.07 -8.31 -7.33
C LEU A 45 6.12 -9.48 -7.07
N PHE A 46 4.85 -9.20 -6.75
CA PHE A 46 3.84 -10.24 -6.60
C PHE A 46 3.63 -11.05 -7.89
N ILE A 47 3.53 -10.37 -9.04
CA ILE A 47 3.41 -11.03 -10.36
C ILE A 47 4.65 -11.90 -10.61
N ALA A 48 5.85 -11.40 -10.36
CA ALA A 48 7.09 -12.15 -10.54
C ALA A 48 7.13 -13.44 -9.67
N ASP A 49 6.60 -13.39 -8.46
CA ASP A 49 6.62 -14.52 -7.52
C ASP A 49 5.55 -15.58 -7.83
N HIS A 50 4.41 -15.19 -8.40
CA HIS A 50 3.23 -16.07 -8.54
C HIS A 50 2.86 -16.45 -9.97
N CYS A 51 3.39 -15.77 -10.98
CA CYS A 51 3.13 -16.17 -12.37
C CYS A 51 3.85 -17.50 -12.67
N ASP A 52 3.40 -18.29 -13.64
CA ASP A 52 4.14 -19.48 -14.11
C ASP A 52 4.94 -19.19 -15.38
N ASN A 53 4.58 -18.14 -16.14
CA ASN A 53 5.22 -17.78 -17.39
C ASN A 53 6.58 -17.10 -17.14
N PRO A 54 7.72 -17.69 -17.55
CA PRO A 54 9.04 -17.12 -17.29
C PRO A 54 9.26 -15.75 -17.93
N SER A 55 8.72 -15.50 -19.12
CA SER A 55 8.85 -14.21 -19.81
C SER A 55 8.17 -13.09 -19.01
N MET A 56 6.97 -13.37 -18.50
CA MET A 56 6.22 -12.44 -17.65
C MET A 56 6.93 -12.15 -16.33
N LYS A 57 7.54 -13.17 -15.69
CA LYS A 57 8.34 -12.95 -14.48
C LYS A 57 9.48 -11.98 -14.74
N MET A 58 10.22 -12.22 -15.82
CA MET A 58 11.39 -11.43 -16.16
C MET A 58 11.02 -9.99 -16.51
N GLU A 59 9.92 -9.79 -17.23
CA GLU A 59 9.41 -8.45 -17.53
C GLU A 59 8.93 -7.72 -16.26
N ALA A 60 8.22 -8.39 -15.36
CA ALA A 60 7.79 -7.80 -14.09
C ALA A 60 8.98 -7.41 -13.20
N LEU A 61 10.04 -8.23 -13.14
CA LEU A 61 11.27 -7.92 -12.42
C LEU A 61 12.04 -6.75 -13.05
N ARG A 62 12.10 -6.68 -14.39
CA ARG A 62 12.70 -5.58 -15.14
C ARG A 62 12.02 -4.25 -14.78
N MET A 63 10.69 -4.22 -14.88
CA MET A 63 9.89 -3.05 -14.54
C MET A 63 10.00 -2.68 -13.06
N ALA A 64 10.06 -3.66 -12.15
CA ALA A 64 10.22 -3.41 -10.72
C ALA A 64 11.58 -2.76 -10.42
N TYR A 65 12.67 -3.26 -11.03
CA TYR A 65 14.00 -2.68 -10.93
C TYR A 65 14.01 -1.21 -11.38
N ASP A 66 13.47 -0.93 -12.57
CA ASP A 66 13.42 0.42 -13.14
C ASP A 66 12.60 1.38 -12.26
N GLU A 67 11.50 0.91 -11.68
CA GLU A 67 10.66 1.72 -10.80
C GLU A 67 11.31 1.96 -9.43
N ILE A 68 11.99 0.96 -8.85
CA ILE A 68 12.72 1.09 -7.58
C ILE A 68 13.86 2.10 -7.70
N LYS A 69 14.58 2.09 -8.83
CA LYS A 69 15.69 3.02 -9.12
C LYS A 69 15.27 4.50 -9.19
N LYS A 70 13.97 4.79 -9.37
CA LYS A 70 13.42 6.16 -9.28
C LYS A 70 13.21 6.62 -7.83
N GLY A 71 13.21 5.70 -6.87
CA GLY A 71 13.00 5.95 -5.45
C GLY A 71 14.29 5.93 -4.63
N GLU A 72 14.13 5.76 -3.31
CA GLU A 72 15.22 5.77 -2.33
C GLU A 72 15.28 4.47 -1.50
N ASN A 73 14.55 3.43 -1.92
CA ASN A 73 14.46 2.18 -1.17
C ASN A 73 15.57 1.19 -1.59
N THR A 74 16.72 1.29 -0.93
CA THR A 74 17.88 0.42 -1.23
C THR A 74 17.64 -1.03 -0.84
N GLN A 75 16.78 -1.30 0.14
CA GLN A 75 16.42 -2.66 0.55
C GLN A 75 15.66 -3.40 -0.56
N LEU A 76 14.59 -2.80 -1.09
CA LEU A 76 13.84 -3.36 -2.23
C LEU A 76 14.73 -3.52 -3.47
N PHE A 77 15.69 -2.60 -3.66
CA PHE A 77 16.65 -2.71 -4.75
C PHE A 77 17.53 -3.96 -4.64
N ARG A 78 18.09 -4.21 -3.45
CA ARG A 78 18.88 -5.43 -3.20
C ARG A 78 18.03 -6.69 -3.40
N GLU A 79 16.79 -6.68 -2.93
CA GLU A 79 15.84 -7.80 -3.10
C GLU A 79 15.48 -8.07 -4.57
N VAL A 80 15.18 -7.04 -5.36
CA VAL A 80 14.83 -7.24 -6.78
C VAL A 80 16.03 -7.71 -7.59
N VAL A 81 17.23 -7.19 -7.31
CA VAL A 81 18.47 -7.65 -7.98
C VAL A 81 18.75 -9.11 -7.65
N GLN A 82 18.62 -9.50 -6.39
CA GLN A 82 18.74 -10.90 -5.99
C GLN A 82 17.69 -11.77 -6.69
N LYS A 83 16.44 -11.29 -6.79
CA LYS A 83 15.39 -11.97 -7.55
C LYS A 83 15.67 -12.01 -9.05
N ILE A 84 16.40 -11.08 -9.64
CA ILE A 84 16.79 -11.13 -11.06
C ILE A 84 17.88 -12.17 -11.31
N ASP A 85 18.81 -12.33 -10.37
CA ASP A 85 19.86 -13.37 -10.40
C ASP A 85 20.68 -13.36 -11.70
N GLY A 86 21.01 -12.16 -12.21
CA GLY A 86 21.80 -11.96 -13.43
C GLY A 86 21.11 -12.31 -14.75
N ARG A 87 19.88 -12.84 -14.72
CA ARG A 87 19.17 -13.34 -15.91
C ARG A 87 18.72 -12.24 -16.89
N LEU A 88 18.71 -10.98 -16.47
CA LEU A 88 18.45 -9.81 -17.34
C LEU A 88 19.74 -9.16 -17.89
N GLY A 89 20.91 -9.73 -17.59
CA GLY A 89 22.20 -9.20 -18.02
C GLY A 89 22.77 -8.10 -17.11
N PRO A 90 23.95 -7.55 -17.47
CA PRO A 90 24.73 -6.68 -16.59
C PRO A 90 24.07 -5.33 -16.28
N ASN A 91 23.17 -4.85 -17.13
CA ASN A 91 22.45 -3.57 -16.91
C ASN A 91 21.47 -3.61 -15.72
N TYR A 92 21.12 -4.81 -15.25
CA TYR A 92 20.21 -5.05 -14.13
C TYR A 92 20.93 -5.72 -12.96
N ALA A 93 22.26 -5.58 -12.89
CA ALA A 93 23.08 -6.07 -11.79
C ALA A 93 22.99 -5.14 -10.57
N MET A 94 23.64 -5.56 -9.47
CA MET A 94 23.76 -4.73 -8.27
C MET A 94 24.57 -3.47 -8.58
N ASP A 95 23.99 -2.31 -8.26
CA ASP A 95 24.66 -1.02 -8.32
C ASP A 95 25.00 -0.57 -6.89
N CYS A 96 26.19 -0.97 -6.44
CA CYS A 96 26.67 -0.66 -5.10
C CYS A 96 26.86 0.85 -4.89
N ASP A 97 27.37 1.56 -5.90
CA ASP A 97 27.62 2.99 -5.83
C ASP A 97 26.32 3.78 -5.62
N TRP A 98 25.25 3.39 -6.32
CA TRP A 98 23.94 3.98 -6.12
C TRP A 98 23.39 3.68 -4.72
N CYS A 99 23.53 2.45 -4.22
CA CYS A 99 23.10 2.10 -2.87
C CYS A 99 23.82 2.95 -1.83
N GLU A 100 25.15 3.03 -1.88
CA GLU A 100 25.96 3.82 -0.95
C GLU A 100 25.62 5.31 -1.04
N MET A 101 25.42 5.84 -2.25
CA MET A 101 25.02 7.22 -2.44
C MET A 101 23.65 7.52 -1.82
N VAL A 102 22.67 6.65 -2.02
CA VAL A 102 21.31 6.82 -1.46
C VAL A 102 21.35 6.69 0.06
N ASP A 103 22.02 5.67 0.59
CA ASP A 103 22.14 5.43 2.03
C ASP A 103 22.84 6.62 2.72
N ARG A 104 23.94 7.13 2.16
CA ARG A 104 24.63 8.33 2.68
C ARG A 104 23.75 9.58 2.63
N ARG A 105 22.96 9.76 1.56
CA ARG A 105 22.01 10.89 1.47
C ARG A 105 20.90 10.75 2.50
N ALA A 106 20.45 9.53 2.76
CA ALA A 106 19.42 9.24 3.76
C ALA A 106 19.89 9.64 5.15
N ASP A 107 21.12 9.29 5.54
CA ASP A 107 21.71 9.64 6.84
C ASP A 107 21.79 11.16 7.04
N GLN A 108 22.34 11.89 6.05
CA GLN A 108 22.42 13.35 6.11
C GLN A 108 21.04 14.01 6.21
N ARG A 109 20.06 13.49 5.46
CA ARG A 109 18.68 14.01 5.49
C ARG A 109 18.03 13.73 6.83
N LYS A 110 18.27 12.56 7.41
CA LYS A 110 17.76 12.19 8.73
C LYS A 110 18.29 13.11 9.82
N ASP A 111 19.60 13.35 9.87
CA ASP A 111 20.23 14.26 10.84
C ASP A 111 19.65 15.68 10.74
N LYS A 112 19.43 16.15 9.50
CA LYS A 112 18.79 17.46 9.25
C LYS A 112 17.36 17.50 9.77
N LEU A 113 16.54 16.50 9.46
CA LEU A 113 15.16 16.41 9.95
C LEU A 113 15.11 16.33 11.49
N GLU A 114 16.06 15.63 12.12
CA GLU A 114 16.16 15.53 13.58
C GLU A 114 16.48 16.89 14.20
N SER A 115 17.45 17.61 13.64
CA SER A 115 17.81 18.97 14.08
C SER A 115 16.64 19.94 13.93
N GLU A 116 15.94 19.93 12.80
CA GLU A 116 14.78 20.79 12.55
C GLU A 116 13.63 20.48 13.52
N LEU A 117 13.29 19.20 13.70
CA LEU A 117 12.24 18.80 14.64
C LEU A 117 12.57 19.18 16.08
N ASN A 118 13.83 19.05 16.50
CA ASN A 118 14.26 19.47 17.83
C ASN A 118 14.14 20.99 18.03
N ALA A 119 14.45 21.79 17.01
CA ALA A 119 14.23 23.22 17.03
C ALA A 119 12.73 23.57 17.16
N TYR A 120 11.86 22.91 16.37
CA TYR A 120 10.41 23.12 16.46
C TYR A 120 9.84 22.74 17.83
N ARG A 121 10.33 21.65 18.43
CA ARG A 121 9.93 21.22 19.77
C ARG A 121 10.39 22.18 20.86
N THR A 122 11.59 22.73 20.73
CA THR A 122 12.12 23.76 21.66
C THR A 122 11.28 25.03 21.59
N ASN A 123 10.90 25.44 20.38
CA ASN A 123 10.08 26.63 20.15
C ASN A 123 8.57 26.41 20.38
N LEU A 124 8.14 25.17 20.67
CA LEU A 124 6.75 24.77 20.94
C LEU A 124 5.76 25.14 19.82
N ILE A 125 6.21 25.20 18.57
CA ILE A 125 5.36 25.55 17.42
C ILE A 125 4.63 24.30 16.94
N LYS A 126 3.38 24.11 17.39
CA LYS A 126 2.59 22.89 17.13
C LYS A 126 2.55 22.48 15.66
N GLU A 127 2.28 23.42 14.76
CA GLU A 127 2.17 23.12 13.33
C GLU A 127 3.50 22.68 12.72
N SER A 128 4.61 23.34 13.09
CA SER A 128 5.95 22.93 12.65
C SER A 128 6.35 21.55 13.20
N ILE A 129 5.99 21.25 14.44
CA ILE A 129 6.22 19.91 15.02
C ILE A 129 5.39 18.86 14.25
N ARG A 130 4.12 19.18 13.93
CA ARG A 130 3.24 18.30 13.15
C ARG A 130 3.83 18.03 11.76
N MET A 131 4.28 19.06 11.06
CA MET A 131 4.92 18.93 9.76
C MET A 131 6.23 18.15 9.85
N GLY A 132 7.07 18.40 10.85
CA GLY A 132 8.31 17.65 11.05
C GLY A 132 8.07 16.14 11.25
N TYR A 133 7.06 15.75 12.04
CA TYR A 133 6.70 14.33 12.16
C TYR A 133 6.11 13.74 10.87
N ASN A 134 5.40 14.55 10.08
CA ASN A 134 4.93 14.13 8.76
C ASN A 134 6.11 13.88 7.81
N ASP A 135 7.09 14.78 7.80
CA ASP A 135 8.29 14.67 6.97
C ASP A 135 9.14 13.44 7.36
N PHE A 136 9.21 13.12 8.66
CA PHE A 136 9.78 11.84 9.12
C PHE A 136 8.99 10.63 8.62
N GLY A 137 7.65 10.71 8.64
CA GLY A 137 6.78 9.69 8.09
C GLY A 137 7.09 9.43 6.61
N ASP A 138 7.15 10.50 5.82
CA ASP A 138 7.43 10.45 4.39
C ASP A 138 8.85 9.93 4.11
N PHE A 139 9.84 10.38 4.90
CA PHE A 139 11.21 9.89 4.84
C PHE A 139 11.30 8.39 5.09
N TYR A 140 10.75 7.89 6.20
CA TYR A 140 10.79 6.47 6.52
C TYR A 140 10.00 5.63 5.52
N TYR A 141 8.89 6.17 4.99
CA TYR A 141 8.09 5.50 3.96
C TYR A 141 8.88 5.32 2.66
N ALA A 142 9.58 6.37 2.20
CA ALA A 142 10.41 6.33 1.00
C ALA A 142 11.57 5.31 1.12
N HIS A 143 12.18 5.20 2.29
CA HIS A 143 13.28 4.27 2.56
C HIS A 143 12.80 2.86 2.96
N GLY A 144 11.49 2.61 3.02
CA GLY A 144 10.91 1.29 3.31
C GLY A 144 10.78 0.91 4.78
N SER A 145 11.11 1.81 5.70
CA SER A 145 10.95 1.61 7.15
C SER A 145 9.51 1.87 7.57
N LEU A 146 8.58 1.02 7.12
CA LEU A 146 7.14 1.23 7.29
C LEU A 146 6.69 1.34 8.76
N GLY A 147 7.32 0.57 9.66
CA GLY A 147 7.00 0.63 11.09
C GLY A 147 7.29 2.01 11.71
N ASP A 148 8.41 2.62 11.35
CA ASP A 148 8.80 3.94 11.86
C ASP A 148 8.07 5.07 11.13
N ALA A 149 7.72 4.87 9.85
CA ALA A 149 6.80 5.75 9.14
C ALA A 149 5.45 5.82 9.84
N PHE A 150 4.86 4.66 10.18
CA PHE A 150 3.59 4.58 10.90
C PHE A 150 3.66 5.29 12.26
N LYS A 151 4.70 5.01 13.07
CA LYS A 151 4.89 5.69 14.36
C LYS A 151 4.97 7.21 14.20
N SER A 152 5.69 7.69 13.19
CA SER A 152 5.87 9.12 12.92
C SER A 152 4.56 9.80 12.53
N TYR A 153 3.79 9.20 11.61
CA TYR A 153 2.46 9.71 11.25
C TYR A 153 1.51 9.72 12.45
N VAL A 154 1.43 8.65 13.23
CA VAL A 154 0.52 8.60 14.39
C VAL A 154 0.91 9.61 15.47
N ARG A 155 2.21 9.93 15.58
CA ARG A 155 2.72 10.95 16.52
C ARG A 155 2.28 12.36 16.18
N THR A 156 1.86 12.64 14.94
CA THR A 156 1.28 13.95 14.58
C THR A 156 -0.03 14.24 15.33
N ARG A 157 -0.71 13.20 15.85
CA ARG A 157 -2.01 13.30 16.54
C ARG A 157 -2.03 14.37 17.62
N ASP A 158 -0.99 14.42 18.44
CA ASP A 158 -0.92 15.31 19.61
C ASP A 158 -0.74 16.79 19.21
N TYR A 159 -0.45 17.04 17.93
CA TYR A 159 -0.22 18.35 17.33
C TYR A 159 -1.29 18.73 16.30
N CYS A 160 -2.31 17.88 16.09
CA CYS A 160 -3.45 18.19 15.22
C CYS A 160 -4.33 19.28 15.84
N THR A 161 -4.53 20.40 15.14
CA THR A 161 -5.38 21.53 15.55
C THR A 161 -6.67 21.64 14.73
N THR A 162 -6.75 20.96 13.58
CA THR A 162 -7.92 21.00 12.69
C THR A 162 -8.37 19.59 12.33
N SER A 163 -9.65 19.44 11.97
CA SER A 163 -10.20 18.19 11.44
C SER A 163 -9.45 17.68 10.21
N LYS A 164 -8.97 18.58 9.35
CA LYS A 164 -8.14 18.24 8.19
C LYS A 164 -6.83 17.58 8.60
N HIS A 165 -6.20 18.02 9.68
CA HIS A 165 -4.97 17.39 10.19
C HIS A 165 -5.23 15.96 10.67
N ILE A 166 -6.37 15.73 11.34
CA ILE A 166 -6.76 14.39 11.81
C ILE A 166 -7.02 13.47 10.61
N ILE A 167 -7.76 13.93 9.61
CA ILE A 167 -8.06 13.15 8.40
C ILE A 167 -6.76 12.82 7.67
N HIS A 168 -5.87 13.79 7.45
CA HIS A 168 -4.58 13.56 6.80
C HIS A 168 -3.76 12.48 7.51
N MET A 169 -3.62 12.59 8.83
CA MET A 169 -2.95 11.58 9.65
C MET A 169 -3.61 10.19 9.50
N CYS A 170 -4.94 10.10 9.56
CA CYS A 170 -5.65 8.83 9.37
C CYS A 170 -5.38 8.24 7.99
N MET A 171 -5.36 9.06 6.94
CA MET A 171 -5.08 8.63 5.56
C MET A 171 -3.65 8.09 5.43
N SER A 172 -2.65 8.77 5.97
CA SER A 172 -1.27 8.29 5.98
C SER A 172 -1.12 6.99 6.80
N ALA A 173 -1.76 6.90 7.97
CA ALA A 173 -1.74 5.70 8.79
C ALA A 173 -2.41 4.50 8.08
N ILE A 174 -3.52 4.73 7.37
CA ILE A 174 -4.21 3.70 6.56
C ILE A 174 -3.28 3.23 5.44
N LEU A 175 -2.67 4.14 4.69
CA LEU A 175 -1.75 3.80 3.59
C LEU A 175 -0.63 2.88 4.07
N VAL A 176 0.09 3.28 5.12
CA VAL A 176 1.20 2.47 5.67
C VAL A 176 0.69 1.15 6.25
N SER A 177 -0.48 1.14 6.89
CA SER A 177 -1.07 -0.10 7.43
C SER A 177 -1.44 -1.11 6.35
N ILE A 178 -1.93 -0.65 5.19
CA ILE A 178 -2.19 -1.50 4.02
C ILE A 178 -0.88 -2.10 3.52
N GLU A 179 0.16 -1.29 3.36
CA GLU A 179 1.48 -1.74 2.89
C GLU A 179 2.18 -2.70 3.88
N MET A 180 1.86 -2.61 5.18
CA MET A 180 2.32 -3.56 6.20
C MET A 180 1.43 -4.81 6.33
N GLY A 181 0.29 -4.88 5.64
CA GLY A 181 -0.70 -5.96 5.78
C GLY A 181 -1.48 -5.96 7.10
N GLN A 182 -1.48 -4.86 7.86
CA GLN A 182 -2.11 -4.75 9.18
C GLN A 182 -3.53 -4.17 9.08
N PHE A 183 -4.49 -4.96 8.60
CA PHE A 183 -5.87 -4.52 8.32
C PHE A 183 -6.72 -4.20 9.57
N THR A 184 -6.28 -4.63 10.75
CA THR A 184 -6.87 -4.22 12.03
C THR A 184 -6.69 -2.72 12.24
N HIS A 185 -5.48 -2.20 12.02
CA HIS A 185 -5.21 -0.76 12.07
C HIS A 185 -6.04 0.00 11.02
N VAL A 186 -6.11 -0.51 9.78
CA VAL A 186 -6.93 0.10 8.72
C VAL A 186 -8.36 0.31 9.19
N THR A 187 -8.99 -0.72 9.78
CA THR A 187 -10.36 -0.62 10.29
C THR A 187 -10.49 0.44 11.39
N SER A 188 -9.55 0.49 12.33
CA SER A 188 -9.55 1.47 13.41
C SER A 188 -9.42 2.92 12.92
N TYR A 189 -8.48 3.19 12.00
CA TYR A 189 -8.27 4.54 11.47
C TYR A 189 -9.36 4.99 10.49
N VAL A 190 -9.98 4.05 9.75
CA VAL A 190 -11.20 4.36 8.99
C VAL A 190 -12.32 4.79 9.94
N GLY A 191 -12.59 4.02 10.99
CA GLY A 191 -13.61 4.37 11.98
C GLY A 191 -13.33 5.71 12.65
N LYS A 192 -12.06 6.03 12.91
CA LYS A 192 -11.64 7.34 13.44
C LYS A 192 -11.87 8.48 12.45
N ALA A 193 -11.56 8.30 11.17
CA ALA A 193 -11.77 9.32 10.15
C ALA A 193 -13.27 9.58 9.90
N GLU A 194 -14.10 8.54 9.93
CA GLU A 194 -15.56 8.64 9.76
C GLU A 194 -16.26 9.40 10.90
N GLN A 195 -15.63 9.52 12.08
CA GLN A 195 -16.14 10.32 13.20
C GLN A 195 -16.03 11.83 12.97
N THR A 196 -15.37 12.29 11.91
CA THR A 196 -15.21 13.71 11.59
C THR A 196 -15.78 14.04 10.20
N PRO A 197 -17.10 13.87 9.98
CA PRO A 197 -17.71 13.95 8.64
C PRO A 197 -17.67 15.34 8.01
N GLU A 198 -17.68 16.41 8.81
CA GLU A 198 -17.75 17.80 8.35
C GLU A 198 -16.52 18.24 7.53
N ALA A 199 -15.40 17.53 7.67
CA ALA A 199 -14.15 17.85 6.97
C ALA A 199 -13.80 16.84 5.85
N LEU A 200 -14.68 15.87 5.58
CA LEU A 200 -14.49 14.88 4.53
C LEU A 200 -15.06 15.39 3.21
N ASP A 201 -14.22 15.42 2.18
CA ASP A 201 -14.67 15.58 0.79
C ASP A 201 -15.13 14.22 0.23
N ASN A 202 -15.94 14.27 -0.84
CA ASN A 202 -16.48 13.06 -1.49
C ASN A 202 -15.37 12.08 -1.86
N VAL A 203 -14.22 12.58 -2.33
CA VAL A 203 -13.07 11.75 -2.71
C VAL A 203 -12.47 11.02 -1.50
N THR A 204 -12.29 11.68 -0.35
CA THR A 204 -11.78 11.01 0.86
C THR A 204 -12.78 9.98 1.39
N VAL A 205 -14.10 10.27 1.33
CA VAL A 205 -15.12 9.27 1.68
C VAL A 205 -14.97 8.02 0.81
N SER A 206 -14.81 8.18 -0.51
CA SER A 206 -14.58 7.05 -1.43
C SER A 206 -13.33 6.26 -1.06
N LYS A 207 -12.21 6.94 -0.76
CA LYS A 207 -10.96 6.29 -0.35
C LYS A 207 -11.13 5.50 0.95
N LEU A 208 -11.80 6.06 1.96
CA LEU A 208 -12.07 5.38 3.23
C LEU A 208 -12.94 4.14 3.05
N ARG A 209 -13.98 4.23 2.21
CA ARG A 209 -14.83 3.07 1.89
C ARG A 209 -14.09 1.99 1.12
N CYS A 210 -13.22 2.36 0.17
CA CYS A 210 -12.33 1.41 -0.51
C CYS A 210 -11.38 0.72 0.48
N ALA A 211 -10.75 1.47 1.39
CA ALA A 211 -9.87 0.92 2.42
C ALA A 211 -10.63 -0.04 3.38
N ALA A 212 -11.85 0.32 3.78
CA ALA A 212 -12.71 -0.55 4.58
C ALA A 212 -13.12 -1.82 3.82
N GLY A 213 -13.45 -1.69 2.54
CA GLY A 213 -13.76 -2.80 1.66
C GLY A 213 -12.59 -3.77 1.55
N LEU A 214 -11.38 -3.25 1.36
CA LEU A 214 -10.15 -4.03 1.32
C LEU A 214 -9.88 -4.76 2.65
N ALA A 215 -10.04 -4.09 3.78
CA ALA A 215 -9.89 -4.72 5.10
C ALA A 215 -10.92 -5.84 5.34
N HIS A 216 -12.15 -5.70 4.84
CA HIS A 216 -13.16 -6.75 4.91
C HIS A 216 -12.89 -7.92 3.95
N LEU A 217 -12.30 -7.63 2.78
CA LEU A 217 -11.90 -8.65 1.81
C LEU A 217 -10.83 -9.57 2.41
N GLU A 218 -9.81 -8.99 3.04
CA GLU A 218 -8.74 -9.70 3.74
C GLU A 218 -9.26 -10.50 4.93
N ALA A 219 -10.25 -9.96 5.66
CA ALA A 219 -10.94 -10.68 6.72
C ALA A 219 -11.89 -11.80 6.22
N LYS A 220 -11.93 -12.09 4.91
CA LYS A 220 -12.83 -13.06 4.25
C LYS A 220 -14.33 -12.76 4.46
N LYS A 221 -14.67 -11.51 4.80
CA LYS A 221 -16.05 -11.03 5.01
C LYS A 221 -16.61 -10.49 3.69
N TYR A 222 -16.72 -11.35 2.68
CA TYR A 222 -17.04 -10.94 1.30
C TYR A 222 -18.36 -10.17 1.17
N LYS A 223 -19.40 -10.53 1.93
CA LYS A 223 -20.68 -9.81 1.95
C LYS A 223 -20.54 -8.36 2.40
N LEU A 224 -19.69 -8.10 3.39
CA LEU A 224 -19.44 -6.75 3.90
C LEU A 224 -18.53 -5.97 2.95
N ALA A 225 -17.52 -6.63 2.37
CA ALA A 225 -16.62 -6.04 1.39
C ALA A 225 -17.41 -5.54 0.15
N ALA A 226 -18.26 -6.39 -0.42
CA ALA A 226 -19.08 -6.04 -1.58
C ALA A 226 -20.00 -4.84 -1.30
N ARG A 227 -20.63 -4.78 -0.12
CA ARG A 227 -21.47 -3.65 0.27
C ARG A 227 -20.68 -2.35 0.34
N LYS A 228 -19.47 -2.37 0.91
CA LYS A 228 -18.64 -1.17 1.05
C LYS A 228 -18.10 -0.67 -0.29
N VAL A 229 -17.75 -1.57 -1.21
CA VAL A 229 -17.22 -1.20 -2.54
C VAL A 229 -18.33 -0.77 -3.50
N CYS A 230 -19.44 -1.52 -3.58
CA CYS A 230 -20.50 -1.25 -4.57
C CYS A 230 -21.37 -0.03 -4.26
N GLN A 231 -21.49 0.37 -2.99
CA GLN A 231 -22.28 1.54 -2.62
C GLN A 231 -21.78 2.85 -3.25
N HIS A 232 -20.51 2.93 -3.68
CA HIS A 232 -20.01 4.11 -4.38
C HIS A 232 -20.11 4.00 -5.91
N SER A 233 -19.92 2.80 -6.48
CA SER A 233 -20.12 2.57 -7.92
C SER A 233 -21.56 2.84 -8.35
N ALA A 234 -22.54 2.59 -7.47
CA ALA A 234 -23.95 2.86 -7.73
C ALA A 234 -24.36 4.34 -7.62
N PHE A 235 -23.60 5.16 -6.88
CA PHE A 235 -23.91 6.59 -6.71
C PHE A 235 -23.40 7.48 -7.84
N ASN A 236 -22.53 6.96 -8.73
CA ASN A 236 -22.12 7.64 -9.96
C ASN A 236 -22.89 7.16 -11.21
N LEU A 237 -23.94 6.35 -11.03
CA LEU A 237 -24.73 5.75 -12.12
C LEU A 237 -26.18 6.27 -12.19
N PHE A 238 -26.55 7.28 -11.39
CA PHE A 238 -27.80 7.99 -11.56
C PHE A 238 -27.51 9.50 -11.70
N PRO A 239 -27.87 10.13 -12.84
CA PRO A 239 -27.88 11.59 -12.97
C PRO A 239 -28.93 12.24 -12.07
#